data_AF-A0A126QWC0-F1
#
_entry.id   AF-A0A126QWC0-F1
#
_cell.length_a   1.000
_cell.length_b   1.000
_cell.length_c   1.000
_cell.angle_alpha   90.00
_cell.angle_beta   90.00
_cell.angle_gamma   90.00
#
_symmetry.space_group_name_H-M   'P 1'
#
loop_
_entity.id
_entity.type
_entity.pdbx_description
1 polymer ?
#
loop_
_entity_poly.entity_id
_entity_poly.type
_entity_poly.pdbx_seq_one_letter_code
_entity_poly.pdbx_strand_id
1 'polypeptide(L)'
;MAQAIPSEISEAGLVDWFDSLNDMNKVKVKRYLADIDTSSKKGFLVDLMKRSSDDHNYGLSIIAGQYALQQDLCDYDRFMVTEAYIDGLFGSEDAEATKEQCCKNLDLFPSVKDRFIKENGGELPKTIMCRNRLIDVLVGMESDYDSALEALDDFVEIGILDPAELDYRKQSLKIHKMQRTFDNVFSISPKN
;
A
#
# COMPACT_ATOMS: atom_id res chain seq x y z
N MET A 1 13.02 -29.31 18.39
CA MET A 1 12.01 -30.02 17.57
C MET A 1 11.72 -29.14 16.38
N ALA A 2 11.81 -29.65 15.14
CA ALA A 2 11.40 -28.88 13.98
C ALA A 2 9.92 -28.52 14.15
N GLN A 3 9.57 -27.24 14.12
CA GLN A 3 8.16 -26.84 14.14
C GLN A 3 7.52 -27.38 12.86
N ALA A 4 6.44 -28.13 12.99
CA ALA A 4 5.68 -28.58 11.82
C ALA A 4 5.25 -27.37 10.99
N ILE A 5 5.47 -27.44 9.68
CA ILE A 5 5.04 -26.42 8.72
C ILE A 5 3.52 -26.52 8.61
N PRO A 6 2.78 -25.42 8.82
CA PRO A 6 1.33 -25.41 8.64
C PRO A 6 0.90 -25.82 7.21
N SER A 7 -0.26 -26.46 7.09
CA SER A 7 -0.77 -26.95 5.80
C SER A 7 -0.98 -25.83 4.80
N GLU A 8 -1.48 -24.67 5.25
CA GLU A 8 -1.80 -23.51 4.42
C GLU A 8 -0.54 -22.97 3.70
N ILE A 9 0.60 -22.96 4.40
CA ILE A 9 1.90 -22.56 3.83
C ILE A 9 2.34 -23.57 2.77
N SER A 10 2.11 -24.86 3.02
CA SER A 10 2.48 -25.92 2.09
C SER A 10 1.60 -25.89 0.83
N GLU A 11 0.29 -25.70 1.00
CA GLU A 11 -0.69 -25.57 -0.08
C GLU A 11 -0.39 -24.37 -0.98
N ALA A 12 -0.02 -23.22 -0.39
CA ALA A 12 0.39 -22.05 -1.15
C ALA A 12 1.78 -22.18 -1.80
N GLY A 13 2.53 -23.26 -1.50
CA GLY A 13 3.88 -23.49 -2.03
C GLY A 13 4.96 -22.60 -1.42
N LEU A 14 4.77 -22.13 -0.18
CA LEU A 14 5.60 -21.15 0.50
C LEU A 14 6.54 -21.73 1.58
N VAL A 15 6.77 -23.05 1.54
CA VAL A 15 7.61 -23.78 2.51
C VAL A 15 8.99 -23.15 2.66
N ASP A 16 9.72 -22.96 1.56
CA ASP A 16 11.09 -22.43 1.60
C ASP A 16 11.15 -21.00 2.17
N TRP A 17 10.19 -20.15 1.79
CA TRP A 17 10.09 -18.80 2.34
C TRP A 17 9.81 -18.85 3.84
N PHE A 18 8.81 -19.63 4.26
CA PHE A 18 8.45 -19.73 5.66
C PHE A 18 9.62 -20.25 6.50
N ASP A 19 10.35 -21.26 6.01
CA ASP A 19 11.50 -21.81 6.72
C ASP A 19 12.65 -20.81 6.87
N SER A 20 12.83 -19.90 5.92
CA SER A 20 13.80 -18.81 5.98
C SER A 20 13.49 -17.74 7.03
N LEU A 21 12.24 -17.66 7.50
CA LEU A 21 11.83 -16.68 8.51
C LEU A 21 12.43 -17.04 9.88
N ASN A 22 12.73 -16.00 10.68
CA ASN A 22 13.04 -16.19 12.09
C ASN A 22 11.79 -16.66 12.88
N ASP A 23 12.00 -17.23 14.06
CA ASP A 23 10.92 -17.81 14.89
C ASP A 23 9.83 -16.80 15.24
N MET A 24 10.20 -15.54 15.47
CA MET A 24 9.24 -14.47 15.76
C MET A 24 8.30 -14.23 14.57
N ASN A 25 8.84 -14.16 13.35
CA ASN A 25 8.07 -13.98 12.14
C ASN A 25 7.23 -15.22 11.80
N LYS A 26 7.75 -16.43 12.04
CA LYS A 26 6.97 -17.67 11.94
C LYS A 26 5.75 -17.65 12.87
N VAL A 27 5.92 -17.19 14.12
CA VAL A 27 4.80 -17.03 15.06
C VAL A 27 3.80 -15.99 14.57
N LYS A 28 4.27 -14.85 14.02
CA LYS A 28 3.37 -13.82 13.48
C LYS A 28 2.57 -14.33 12.28
N VAL A 29 3.19 -15.02 11.32
CA VAL A 29 2.50 -15.63 10.17
C VAL A 29 1.40 -16.58 10.63
N LYS A 30 1.68 -17.43 11.63
CA LYS A 30 0.71 -18.39 12.18
C LYS A 30 -0.58 -17.75 12.70
N ARG A 31 -0.56 -16.47 13.08
CA ARG A 31 -1.76 -15.73 13.54
C ARG A 31 -2.76 -15.47 12.42
N TYR A 32 -2.32 -15.46 11.17
CA TYR A 32 -3.11 -15.05 10.01
C TYR A 32 -3.53 -16.20 9.11
N LEU A 33 -3.22 -17.46 9.47
CA LEU A 33 -3.48 -18.61 8.59
C LEU A 33 -4.95 -18.98 8.46
N ALA A 34 -5.78 -18.63 9.44
CA ALA A 34 -7.20 -18.93 9.39
C ALA A 34 -7.86 -18.25 8.19
N ASP A 35 -8.46 -19.05 7.31
CA ASP A 35 -9.13 -18.61 6.08
C ASP A 35 -8.25 -17.78 5.13
N ILE A 36 -6.92 -17.94 5.19
CA ILE A 36 -6.00 -17.26 4.28
C ILE A 36 -6.14 -17.82 2.87
N ASP A 37 -5.98 -16.98 1.84
CA ASP A 37 -5.97 -17.44 0.46
C ASP A 37 -4.77 -18.36 0.16
N THR A 38 -5.01 -19.67 0.04
CA THR A 38 -3.98 -20.67 -0.31
C THR A 38 -3.95 -21.00 -1.80
N SER A 39 -4.76 -20.33 -2.64
CA SER A 39 -4.87 -20.65 -4.07
C SER A 39 -3.58 -20.44 -4.87
N SER A 40 -2.70 -19.57 -4.38
CA SER A 40 -1.40 -19.27 -4.98
C SER A 40 -0.47 -18.58 -3.98
N LYS A 41 0.84 -18.63 -4.23
CA LYS A 41 1.86 -17.84 -3.50
C LYS A 41 1.47 -16.37 -3.38
N LYS A 42 1.05 -15.78 -4.50
CA LYS A 42 0.63 -14.37 -4.59
C LYS A 42 -0.60 -14.10 -3.74
N GLY A 43 -1.65 -14.92 -3.88
CA GLY A 43 -2.89 -14.79 -3.11
C GLY A 43 -2.61 -14.79 -1.61
N PHE A 44 -1.82 -15.77 -1.17
CA PHE A 44 -1.40 -15.89 0.23
C PHE A 44 -0.65 -14.65 0.71
N LEU A 45 0.38 -14.20 -0.01
CA LEU A 45 1.21 -13.07 0.42
C LEU A 45 0.42 -11.75 0.41
N VAL A 46 -0.47 -11.55 -0.56
CA VAL A 46 -1.35 -10.36 -0.62
C VAL A 46 -2.32 -10.34 0.55
N ASP A 47 -2.96 -11.47 0.86
CA ASP A 47 -3.90 -11.56 1.98
C ASP A 47 -3.16 -11.39 3.32
N LEU A 48 -1.97 -12.00 3.47
CA LEU A 48 -1.12 -11.81 4.64
C LEU A 48 -0.72 -10.35 4.84
N MET A 49 -0.31 -9.65 3.77
CA MET A 49 0.05 -8.23 3.85
C MET A 49 -1.13 -7.39 4.32
N LYS A 50 -2.31 -7.56 3.73
CA LYS A 50 -3.52 -6.82 4.11
C LYS A 50 -3.88 -7.05 5.57
N ARG A 51 -4.04 -8.31 5.99
CA ARG A 51 -4.41 -8.66 7.37
C ARG A 51 -3.38 -8.21 8.39
N SER A 52 -2.09 -8.34 8.07
CA SER A 52 -1.04 -7.89 8.98
C SER A 52 -0.93 -6.37 9.06
N SER A 53 -1.17 -5.64 7.97
CA SER A 53 -1.28 -4.18 7.98
C SER A 53 -2.49 -3.69 8.78
N ASP A 54 -3.66 -4.34 8.63
CA ASP A 54 -4.88 -4.01 9.41
C ASP A 54 -4.63 -4.17 10.92
N ASP A 55 -3.86 -5.19 11.31
CA ASP A 55 -3.42 -5.45 12.69
C ASP A 55 -2.19 -4.62 13.12
N HIS A 56 -1.77 -3.65 12.31
CA HIS A 56 -0.61 -2.78 12.57
C HIS A 56 0.73 -3.53 12.73
N ASN A 57 0.80 -4.76 12.22
CA ASN A 57 2.01 -5.58 12.17
C ASN A 57 2.76 -5.33 10.85
N TYR A 58 3.05 -4.06 10.59
CA TYR A 58 3.63 -3.55 9.34
C TYR A 58 4.95 -4.24 8.97
N GLY A 59 5.78 -4.57 9.96
CA GLY A 59 7.02 -5.30 9.70
C GLY A 59 6.81 -6.68 9.07
N LEU A 60 5.72 -7.39 9.40
CA LEU A 60 5.40 -8.65 8.72
C LEU A 60 4.91 -8.40 7.28
N SER A 61 4.04 -7.40 7.10
CA SER A 61 3.55 -6.98 5.79
C SER A 61 4.72 -6.65 4.86
N ILE A 62 5.72 -5.90 5.37
CA ILE A 62 6.92 -5.54 4.61
C ILE A 62 7.73 -6.76 4.20
N ILE A 63 7.95 -7.72 5.11
CA ILE A 63 8.70 -8.94 4.81
C ILE A 63 8.00 -9.77 3.73
N ALA A 64 6.67 -9.88 3.81
CA ALA A 64 5.88 -10.58 2.79
C ALA A 64 5.95 -9.88 1.43
N GLY A 65 5.82 -8.55 1.41
CA GLY A 65 5.90 -7.74 0.18
C GLY A 65 7.26 -7.79 -0.49
N GLN A 66 8.34 -7.67 0.28
CA GLN A 66 9.71 -7.80 -0.22
C GLN A 66 9.95 -9.16 -0.88
N TYR A 67 9.48 -10.25 -0.25
CA TYR A 67 9.60 -11.58 -0.84
C TYR A 67 8.74 -11.74 -2.10
N ALA A 68 7.51 -11.21 -2.08
CA ALA A 68 6.60 -11.26 -3.22
C ALA A 68 7.19 -10.54 -4.46
N LEU A 69 7.79 -9.37 -4.28
CA LEU A 69 8.35 -8.57 -5.37
C LEU A 69 9.63 -9.16 -6.00
N GLN A 70 10.29 -10.10 -5.31
CA GLN A 70 11.42 -10.86 -5.84
C GLN A 70 10.98 -11.98 -6.80
N GLN A 71 9.69 -12.32 -6.82
CA GLN A 71 9.16 -13.33 -7.73
C GLN A 71 9.03 -12.77 -9.15
N ASP A 72 9.01 -13.68 -10.12
CA ASP A 72 8.63 -13.34 -11.50
C ASP A 72 7.12 -13.10 -11.55
N LEU A 73 6.74 -11.82 -11.67
CA LEU A 73 5.36 -11.35 -11.66
C LEU A 73 5.07 -10.61 -12.96
N CYS A 74 3.94 -10.95 -13.59
CA CYS A 74 3.37 -10.13 -14.65
C CYS A 74 2.93 -8.76 -14.08
N ASP A 75 2.77 -7.75 -14.95
CA ASP A 75 2.43 -6.38 -14.55
C ASP A 75 1.22 -6.31 -13.62
N TYR A 76 0.16 -7.08 -13.91
CA TYR A 76 -1.04 -7.11 -13.07
C TYR A 76 -0.77 -7.65 -11.68
N ASP A 77 -0.05 -8.77 -11.58
CA ASP A 77 0.26 -9.36 -10.28
C ASP A 77 1.25 -8.49 -9.49
N ARG A 78 2.20 -7.86 -10.18
CA ARG A 78 3.10 -6.86 -9.59
C ARG A 78 2.33 -5.66 -9.07
N PHE A 79 1.32 -5.20 -9.80
CA PHE A 79 0.46 -4.10 -9.36
C PHE A 79 -0.28 -4.46 -8.07
N MET A 80 -0.94 -5.63 -8.04
CA MET A 80 -1.72 -6.08 -6.88
C MET A 80 -0.86 -6.37 -5.64
N VAL A 81 0.35 -6.91 -5.83
CA VAL A 81 1.32 -7.12 -4.74
C VAL A 81 1.79 -5.78 -4.18
N THR A 82 2.16 -4.84 -5.05
CA THR A 82 2.63 -3.51 -4.63
C THR A 82 1.52 -2.74 -3.92
N GLU A 83 0.26 -2.81 -4.37
CA GLU A 83 -0.89 -2.21 -3.69
C GLU A 83 -1.02 -2.66 -2.23
N ALA A 84 -0.81 -3.95 -1.94
CA ALA A 84 -0.86 -4.47 -0.58
C ALA A 84 0.40 -4.12 0.24
N TYR A 85 1.55 -4.06 -0.41
CA TYR A 85 2.83 -3.74 0.22
C TYR A 85 2.92 -2.29 0.70
N ILE A 86 2.34 -1.35 -0.07
CA ILE A 86 2.36 0.10 0.21
C ILE A 86 1.84 0.43 1.61
N ASP A 87 0.76 -0.20 2.07
CA ASP A 87 0.22 0.06 3.41
C ASP A 87 1.18 -0.38 4.52
N GLY A 88 1.92 -1.48 4.30
CA GLY A 88 2.96 -1.92 5.23
C GLY A 88 4.09 -0.88 5.34
N LEU A 89 4.56 -0.35 4.22
CA LEU A 89 5.58 0.69 4.20
C LEU A 89 5.09 1.98 4.87
N PHE A 90 3.90 2.44 4.50
CA PHE A 90 3.31 3.66 5.04
C PHE A 90 3.14 3.57 6.56
N GLY A 91 2.60 2.45 7.06
CA GLY A 91 2.42 2.22 8.49
C GLY A 91 3.72 2.11 9.28
N SER A 92 4.84 1.80 8.62
CA SER A 92 6.18 1.83 9.21
C SER A 92 6.84 3.22 9.20
N GLU A 93 6.13 4.24 8.73
CA GLU A 93 6.58 5.63 8.60
C GLU A 93 7.80 5.81 7.66
N ASP A 94 8.04 4.85 6.76
CA ASP A 94 9.07 4.95 5.72
C ASP A 94 8.54 5.73 4.51
N ALA A 95 8.57 7.07 4.61
CA ALA A 95 8.04 7.98 3.59
C ALA A 95 8.71 7.78 2.22
N GLU A 96 10.03 7.59 2.19
CA GLU A 96 10.81 7.46 0.95
C GLU A 96 10.43 6.17 0.21
N ALA A 97 10.47 5.03 0.90
CA ALA A 97 10.12 3.75 0.30
C ALA A 97 8.64 3.71 -0.10
N THR A 98 7.74 4.28 0.72
CA THR A 98 6.31 4.36 0.38
C THR A 98 6.11 5.15 -0.92
N LYS A 99 6.70 6.34 -1.02
CA LYS A 99 6.59 7.19 -2.22
C LYS A 99 7.14 6.48 -3.45
N GLU A 100 8.32 5.86 -3.33
CA GLU A 100 8.94 5.11 -4.42
C GLU A 100 8.02 4.02 -4.96
N GLN A 101 7.43 3.20 -4.07
CA GLN A 101 6.52 2.13 -4.47
C GLN A 101 5.21 2.68 -5.03
N CYS A 102 4.66 3.77 -4.47
CA CYS A 102 3.48 4.44 -5.03
C CYS A 102 3.72 4.87 -6.48
N CYS A 103 4.81 5.60 -6.76
CA CYS A 103 5.16 6.06 -8.10
C CYS A 103 5.33 4.89 -9.08
N LYS A 104 6.12 3.86 -8.70
CA LYS A 104 6.30 2.66 -9.53
C LYS A 104 4.97 1.96 -9.84
N ASN A 105 4.05 1.93 -8.89
CA ASN A 105 2.76 1.29 -9.09
C ASN A 105 1.82 2.12 -9.99
N LEU A 106 1.89 3.44 -9.88
CA LEU A 106 1.16 4.37 -10.74
C LEU A 106 1.65 4.26 -12.20
N ASP A 107 2.95 4.11 -12.42
CA ASP A 107 3.52 3.90 -13.76
C ASP A 107 3.02 2.60 -14.42
N LEU A 108 2.73 1.58 -13.62
CA LEU A 108 2.13 0.32 -14.09
C LEU A 108 0.64 0.43 -14.38
N PHE A 109 -0.07 1.37 -13.74
CA PHE A 109 -1.53 1.43 -13.79
C PHE A 109 -2.12 1.43 -15.21
N PRO A 110 -1.60 2.22 -16.19
CA PRO A 110 -2.12 2.21 -17.55
C PRO A 110 -2.12 0.84 -18.22
N SER A 111 -1.13 -0.02 -17.95
CA SER A 111 -1.07 -1.37 -18.57
C SER A 111 -2.03 -2.37 -17.92
N VAL A 112 -2.44 -2.12 -16.67
CA VAL A 112 -3.29 -3.03 -15.88
C VAL A 112 -4.73 -2.56 -15.73
N LYS A 113 -5.02 -1.29 -16.04
CA LYS A 113 -6.28 -0.58 -15.79
C LYS A 113 -7.52 -1.35 -16.22
N ASP A 114 -7.56 -1.82 -17.47
CA ASP A 114 -8.75 -2.49 -18.02
C ASP A 114 -9.09 -3.77 -17.24
N ARG A 115 -8.07 -4.55 -16.91
CA ARG A 115 -8.25 -5.76 -16.10
C ARG A 115 -8.64 -5.41 -14.67
N PHE A 116 -7.99 -4.41 -14.08
CA PHE A 116 -8.25 -3.97 -12.71
C PHE A 116 -9.70 -3.50 -12.55
N ILE A 117 -10.19 -2.65 -13.45
CA ILE A 117 -11.59 -2.18 -13.45
C ILE A 117 -12.56 -3.36 -13.63
N LYS A 118 -12.27 -4.27 -14.57
CA LYS A 118 -13.12 -5.44 -14.82
C LYS A 118 -13.24 -6.35 -13.59
N GLU A 119 -12.14 -6.62 -12.91
CA GLU A 119 -12.13 -7.46 -11.70
C GLU A 119 -12.80 -6.77 -10.49
N ASN A 120 -12.97 -5.44 -10.53
CA ASN A 120 -13.64 -4.65 -9.50
C ASN A 120 -15.07 -4.22 -9.88
N GLY A 121 -15.77 -5.02 -10.71
CA GLY A 121 -17.18 -4.80 -11.01
C GLY A 121 -17.44 -3.78 -12.14
N GLY A 122 -16.41 -3.43 -12.92
CA GLY A 122 -16.53 -2.51 -14.05
C GLY A 122 -16.38 -1.03 -13.68
N GLU A 123 -16.06 -0.74 -12.42
CA GLU A 123 -15.81 0.62 -11.94
C GLU A 123 -14.43 0.69 -11.27
N LEU A 124 -13.89 1.91 -11.19
CA LEU A 124 -12.65 2.14 -10.48
C LEU A 124 -12.91 2.08 -8.96
N PRO A 125 -12.18 1.24 -8.20
CA PRO A 125 -12.31 1.18 -6.76
C PRO A 125 -12.10 2.55 -6.10
N LYS A 126 -12.90 2.82 -5.06
CA LYS A 126 -12.72 4.00 -4.22
C LYS A 126 -11.41 3.97 -3.45
N THR A 127 -10.91 2.79 -3.12
CA THR A 127 -9.66 2.61 -2.37
C THR A 127 -8.61 2.00 -3.29
N ILE A 128 -7.60 2.81 -3.60
CA ILE A 128 -6.40 2.42 -4.34
C ILE A 128 -5.22 3.01 -3.57
N MET A 129 -4.33 2.16 -3.09
CA MET A 129 -3.31 2.51 -2.10
C MET A 129 -2.25 3.41 -2.70
N CYS A 130 -1.71 3.12 -3.89
CA CYS A 130 -0.70 3.98 -4.52
C CYS A 130 -1.19 5.42 -4.70
N ARG A 131 -2.45 5.58 -5.13
CA ARG A 131 -3.10 6.89 -5.30
C ARG A 131 -3.29 7.61 -3.97
N ASN A 132 -3.86 6.92 -2.98
CA ASN A 132 -4.22 7.55 -1.71
C ASN A 132 -2.97 7.84 -0.85
N ARG A 133 -2.07 6.86 -0.72
CA ARG A 133 -0.86 6.98 0.11
C ARG A 133 0.15 7.94 -0.45
N LEU A 134 0.23 8.13 -1.77
CA LEU A 134 1.10 9.18 -2.33
C LEU A 134 0.69 10.56 -1.80
N ILE A 135 -0.61 10.88 -1.80
CA ILE A 135 -1.11 12.14 -1.23
C ILE A 135 -0.85 12.21 0.28
N ASP A 136 -1.07 11.12 1.01
CA ASP A 136 -0.81 11.06 2.46
C ASP A 136 0.67 11.32 2.78
N VAL A 137 1.61 10.78 1.98
CA VAL A 137 3.04 11.03 2.15
C VAL A 137 3.39 12.49 1.84
N LEU A 138 3.01 12.98 0.66
CA LEU A 138 3.34 14.35 0.23
C LEU A 138 2.81 15.39 1.21
N VAL A 139 1.55 15.26 1.65
CA VAL A 139 0.91 16.23 2.54
C VAL A 139 1.25 15.98 4.01
N GLY A 140 1.08 14.73 4.44
CA GLY A 140 1.15 14.32 5.83
C GLY A 140 2.57 14.33 6.38
N MET A 141 3.51 13.76 5.62
CA MET A 141 4.89 13.55 6.05
C MET A 141 5.83 14.64 5.52
N GLU A 142 5.70 15.03 4.25
CA GLU A 142 6.63 15.96 3.60
C GLU A 142 6.17 17.42 3.61
N SER A 143 4.88 17.68 3.87
CA SER A 143 4.26 19.01 3.74
C SER A 143 4.39 19.63 2.34
N ASP A 144 4.56 18.80 1.32
CA ASP A 144 4.68 19.19 -0.08
C ASP A 144 3.31 19.21 -0.77
N TYR A 145 2.57 20.30 -0.52
CA TYR A 145 1.24 20.49 -1.10
C TYR A 145 1.26 20.77 -2.59
N ASP A 146 2.36 21.31 -3.11
CA ASP A 146 2.42 21.72 -4.51
C ASP A 146 2.61 20.46 -5.38
N SER A 147 3.51 19.55 -5.00
CA SER A 147 3.61 18.22 -5.62
C SER A 147 2.33 17.39 -5.44
N ALA A 148 1.63 17.52 -4.31
CA ALA A 148 0.35 16.83 -4.11
C ALA A 148 -0.75 17.33 -5.06
N LEU A 149 -0.74 18.61 -5.43
CA LEU A 149 -1.67 19.17 -6.42
C LEU A 149 -1.34 18.70 -7.84
N GLU A 150 -0.06 18.61 -8.18
CA GLU A 150 0.42 18.08 -9.46
C GLU A 150 0.07 16.59 -9.60
N ALA A 151 0.28 15.79 -8.55
CA ALA A 151 -0.07 14.38 -8.55
C ALA A 151 -1.58 14.13 -8.82
N LEU A 152 -2.47 15.03 -8.38
CA LEU A 152 -3.90 14.91 -8.70
C LEU A 152 -4.19 15.09 -10.20
N ASP A 153 -3.44 15.95 -10.90
CA ASP A 153 -3.56 16.09 -12.36
C ASP A 153 -3.07 14.82 -13.05
N ASP A 154 -1.91 14.30 -12.65
CA ASP A 154 -1.34 13.06 -13.18
C ASP A 154 -2.30 11.88 -12.98
N PHE A 155 -2.99 11.81 -11.83
CA PHE A 155 -3.97 10.77 -11.57
C PHE A 155 -5.15 10.79 -12.53
N VAL A 156 -5.60 11.97 -12.95
CA VAL A 156 -6.65 12.12 -13.95
C VAL A 156 -6.14 11.71 -15.33
N GLU A 157 -4.91 12.09 -15.66
CA GLU A 157 -4.28 11.75 -16.94
C GLU A 157 -4.17 10.23 -17.14
N ILE A 158 -3.70 9.50 -16.12
CA ILE A 158 -3.64 8.02 -16.18
C ILE A 158 -5.02 7.37 -15.93
N GLY A 159 -6.01 8.16 -15.51
CA GLY A 159 -7.38 7.75 -15.24
C GLY A 159 -7.54 6.84 -14.02
N ILE A 160 -6.72 7.05 -12.99
CA ILE A 160 -6.86 6.47 -11.64
C ILE A 160 -7.66 7.41 -10.71
N LEU A 161 -8.00 8.60 -11.21
CA LEU A 161 -8.93 9.54 -10.60
C LEU A 161 -9.96 9.98 -11.66
N ASP A 162 -11.22 10.08 -11.24
CA ASP A 162 -12.28 10.63 -12.09
C ASP A 162 -12.04 12.15 -12.27
N PRO A 163 -12.00 12.67 -13.52
CA PRO A 163 -11.91 14.11 -13.78
C PRO A 163 -12.93 14.96 -13.01
N ALA A 164 -14.14 14.44 -12.78
CA ALA A 164 -15.19 15.15 -12.03
C ALA A 164 -14.84 15.35 -10.55
N GLU A 165 -13.93 14.54 -9.98
CA GLU A 165 -13.48 14.69 -8.60
C GLU A 165 -12.32 15.69 -8.45
N LEU A 166 -11.62 16.05 -9.53
CA LEU A 166 -10.35 16.79 -9.48
C LEU A 166 -10.47 18.13 -8.73
N ASP A 167 -11.46 18.95 -9.10
CA ASP A 167 -11.67 20.27 -8.50
C ASP A 167 -11.95 20.17 -7.00
N TYR A 168 -12.77 19.19 -6.61
CA TYR A 168 -13.08 18.93 -5.21
C TYR A 168 -11.83 18.51 -4.41
N ARG A 169 -11.03 17.59 -4.97
CA ARG A 169 -9.79 17.10 -4.32
C ARG A 169 -8.76 18.23 -4.16
N LYS A 170 -8.55 19.04 -5.20
CA LYS A 170 -7.65 20.21 -5.14
C LYS A 170 -8.12 21.23 -4.11
N GLN A 171 -9.42 21.49 -4.05
CA GLN A 171 -9.97 22.42 -3.06
C GLN A 171 -9.81 21.88 -1.64
N SER A 172 -10.00 20.57 -1.43
CA SER A 172 -9.75 19.91 -0.14
C SER A 172 -8.29 20.10 0.31
N LEU A 173 -7.31 19.88 -0.57
CA LEU A 173 -5.89 20.11 -0.27
C LEU A 173 -5.58 21.56 0.10
N LYS A 174 -6.17 22.53 -0.61
CA LYS A 174 -6.00 23.96 -0.30
C LYS A 174 -6.57 24.32 1.07
N ILE A 175 -7.76 23.81 1.41
CA ILE A 175 -8.38 24.00 2.71
C ILE A 175 -7.49 23.40 3.81
N HIS A 176 -6.99 22.18 3.61
CA HIS A 176 -6.09 21.53 4.55
C HIS A 176 -4.79 22.33 4.77
N LYS A 177 -4.16 22.85 3.69
CA LYS A 177 -2.98 23.72 3.75
C LYS A 177 -3.23 24.96 4.62
N MET A 178 -4.39 25.60 4.42
CA MET A 178 -4.79 26.76 5.22
C MET A 178 -4.97 26.39 6.69
N GLN A 179 -5.68 25.30 7.00
CA GLN A 179 -5.89 24.83 8.38
C GLN A 179 -4.56 24.59 9.09
N ARG A 180 -3.64 23.82 8.50
CA ARG A 180 -2.30 23.58 9.07
C ARG A 180 -1.53 24.89 9.30
N THR A 181 -1.63 25.84 8.37
CA THR A 181 -0.97 27.14 8.51
C THR A 181 -1.53 27.91 9.69
N PHE A 182 -2.86 27.94 9.86
CA PHE A 182 -3.49 28.57 11.02
C PHE A 182 -3.10 27.89 12.33
N ASP A 183 -3.16 26.57 12.42
CA ASP A 183 -2.79 25.81 13.62
C ASP A 183 -1.33 26.08 14.03
N ASN A 184 -0.43 26.20 13.06
CA ASN A 184 0.98 26.56 13.31
C ASN A 184 1.14 27.98 13.85
N VAL A 185 0.31 28.94 13.43
CA VAL A 185 0.35 30.32 13.95
C VAL A 185 -0.12 30.37 15.40
N PHE A 186 -1.14 29.59 15.77
CA PHE A 186 -1.71 29.60 17.13
C PHE A 186 -0.99 28.67 18.13
N SER A 187 -0.12 27.79 17.66
CA SER A 187 0.72 26.94 18.52
C SER A 187 2.03 27.61 18.96
N ILE A 188 2.38 28.77 18.40
CA ILE A 188 3.50 29.60 18.89
C ILE A 188 3.08 30.26 20.21
N SER A 189 3.35 29.58 21.32
CA SER A 189 3.34 30.21 22.63
C SER A 189 4.56 31.14 22.74
N PRO A 190 4.42 32.40 23.19
CA PRO A 190 5.56 33.27 23.42
C PRO A 190 6.48 32.61 24.44
N LYS A 191 7.76 32.43 24.09
CA LYS A 191 8.79 32.03 25.06
C LYS A 191 8.91 33.16 26.08
N ASN A 192 8.43 32.91 27.30
CA ASN A 192 8.83 33.67 28.48
C ASN A 192 10.29 33.35 28.83
#